data_AF-A0A150I2S7-F1
#
_entry.id   AF-A0A150I2S7-F1
#
_cell.length_a   1.000
_cell.length_b   1.000
_cell.length_c   1.000
_cell.angle_alpha   90.00
_cell.angle_beta   90.00
_cell.angle_gamma   90.00
#
_symmetry.space_group_name_H-M   'P 1'
#
loop_
_entity.id
_entity.type
_entity.pdbx_description
1 polymer ?
#
loop_
_entity_poly.entity_id
_entity_poly.type
_entity_poly.pdbx_seq_one_letter_code
_entity_poly.pdbx_strand_id
1 'polypeptide(L)'
;MSNQADHTIVRLRVPPELKKQIEESAEQNNRSQSAEMVARLEKSFESFTTESVDFAHGYLSAYLRMQTAIYYHAISDLEKEYKKNPSPEVVQELKRYKVLLDETHRLIEQHNNDVQRFNGAQNKEKLLSYINELPD
;
A
#
# COMPACT_ATOMS: atom_id res chain seq x y z
N MET A 1 -33.21 24.07 8.43
CA MET A 1 -33.50 23.33 9.68
C MET A 1 -32.34 22.38 9.94
N SER A 2 -31.93 22.23 11.21
CA SER A 2 -30.61 21.77 11.67
C SER A 2 -30.34 20.27 11.45
N ASN A 3 -29.16 19.92 10.93
CA ASN A 3 -28.65 18.55 10.66
C ASN A 3 -28.27 17.77 11.94
N GLN A 4 -29.05 17.89 13.02
CA GLN A 4 -28.66 17.36 14.34
C GLN A 4 -29.25 15.97 14.65
N ALA A 5 -29.94 15.35 13.69
CA ALA A 5 -30.78 14.16 13.92
C ALA A 5 -30.08 12.80 13.78
N ASP A 6 -28.85 12.72 13.24
CA ASP A 6 -28.21 11.42 12.91
C ASP A 6 -27.02 11.01 13.81
N HIS A 7 -26.69 11.79 14.86
CA HIS A 7 -25.55 11.46 15.72
C HIS A 7 -25.97 10.77 17.03
N THR A 8 -25.47 9.57 17.26
CA THR A 8 -25.64 8.84 18.52
C THR A 8 -24.69 9.40 19.59
N ILE A 9 -25.23 9.82 20.74
CA ILE A 9 -24.44 10.32 21.86
C ILE A 9 -24.00 9.14 22.74
N VAL A 10 -22.69 8.94 22.87
CA VAL A 10 -22.10 7.89 23.72
C VAL A 10 -21.49 8.51 24.98
N ARG A 11 -21.88 8.02 26.16
CA ARG A 11 -21.29 8.41 27.44
C ARG A 11 -20.21 7.42 27.84
N LEU A 12 -18.94 7.81 27.70
CA LEU A 12 -17.78 6.99 28.07
C LEU A 12 -17.39 7.20 29.53
N ARG A 13 -17.05 6.11 30.22
CA ARG A 13 -16.36 6.15 31.51
C ARG A 13 -14.88 5.98 31.25
N VAL A 14 -14.08 7.01 31.53
CA VAL A 14 -12.64 7.00 31.32
C VAL A 14 -11.89 7.22 32.64
N PRO A 15 -10.75 6.55 32.87
CA PRO A 15 -9.89 6.83 34.01
C PRO A 15 -9.44 8.30 34.04
N PRO A 16 -9.21 8.89 35.23
CA PRO A 16 -8.85 10.30 35.37
C PRO A 16 -7.54 10.65 34.63
N GLU A 17 -6.55 9.76 34.67
CA GLU A 17 -5.28 9.93 33.94
C GLU A 17 -5.51 10.01 32.42
N LEU A 18 -6.35 9.11 31.88
CA LEU A 18 -6.65 9.09 30.45
C LEU A 18 -7.47 10.32 30.04
N LYS A 19 -8.38 10.76 30.90
CA LYS A 19 -9.14 12.00 30.66
C LYS A 19 -8.17 13.16 30.48
N LYS A 20 -7.22 13.36 31.40
CA LYS A 20 -6.24 14.44 31.36
C LYS A 20 -5.44 14.45 30.04
N GLN A 21 -4.99 13.29 29.59
CA GLN A 21 -4.27 13.15 28.32
C GLN A 21 -5.14 13.58 27.11
N ILE A 22 -6.44 13.29 27.13
CA ILE A 22 -7.38 13.72 26.10
C ILE A 22 -7.56 15.24 26.14
N GLU A 23 -7.64 15.86 27.32
CA GLU A 23 -7.79 17.32 27.44
C GLU A 23 -6.55 18.03 26.89
N GLU A 24 -5.36 17.60 27.28
CA GLU A 24 -4.08 18.16 26.80
C GLU A 24 -3.94 18.00 25.28
N SER A 25 -4.25 16.82 24.75
CA SER A 25 -4.20 16.56 23.30
C SER A 25 -5.23 17.38 22.52
N ALA A 26 -6.44 17.54 23.05
CA ALA A 26 -7.48 18.32 22.41
C ALA A 26 -7.10 19.80 22.33
N GLU A 27 -6.49 20.35 23.40
CA GLU A 27 -5.98 21.71 23.44
C GLU A 27 -4.85 21.92 22.42
N GLN A 28 -3.87 21.01 22.37
CA GLN A 28 -2.78 21.05 21.39
C GLN A 28 -3.29 21.02 19.94
N ASN A 29 -4.36 20.26 19.68
CA ASN A 29 -4.95 20.12 18.36
C ASN A 29 -6.02 21.18 18.04
N ASN A 30 -6.27 22.14 18.94
CA ASN A 30 -7.34 23.16 18.83
C ASN A 30 -8.72 22.56 18.55
N ARG A 31 -9.08 21.48 19.26
CA ARG A 31 -10.35 20.75 19.09
C ARG A 31 -11.04 20.55 20.44
N SER A 32 -12.34 20.24 20.41
CA SER A 32 -13.04 19.80 21.64
C SER A 32 -12.60 18.40 22.04
N GLN A 33 -12.70 18.06 23.32
CA GLN A 33 -12.39 16.70 23.81
C GLN A 33 -13.18 15.63 23.08
N SER A 34 -14.48 15.87 22.80
CA SER A 34 -15.31 14.95 22.02
C SER A 34 -14.81 14.78 20.58
N ALA A 35 -14.41 15.87 19.93
CA ALA A 35 -13.85 15.82 18.58
C ALA A 35 -12.49 15.10 18.54
N GLU A 36 -11.65 15.27 19.57
CA GLU A 36 -10.39 14.54 19.70
C GLU A 36 -10.62 13.04 19.90
N MET A 37 -11.59 12.65 20.74
CA MET A 37 -11.95 11.25 20.93
C MET A 37 -12.47 10.59 19.65
N VAL A 38 -13.35 11.29 18.91
CA VAL A 38 -13.85 10.81 17.62
C VAL A 38 -12.72 10.67 16.62
N ALA A 39 -11.86 11.68 16.48
CA ALA A 39 -10.73 11.64 15.55
C ALA A 39 -9.75 10.49 15.85
N ARG A 40 -9.47 10.23 17.13
CA ARG A 40 -8.62 9.09 17.54
C ARG A 40 -9.29 7.75 17.27
N LEU A 41 -10.60 7.66 17.51
CA LEU A 41 -11.37 6.45 17.22
C LEU A 41 -11.42 6.17 15.73
N GLU A 42 -11.71 7.18 14.90
CA GLU A 42 -11.67 7.09 13.43
C GLU A 42 -10.30 6.63 12.94
N LYS A 43 -9.23 7.26 13.45
CA LYS A 43 -7.84 6.90 13.13
C LYS A 43 -7.50 5.46 13.53
N SER A 44 -8.04 4.95 14.65
CA SER A 44 -7.83 3.56 15.07
C SER A 44 -8.41 2.54 14.07
N PHE A 45 -9.43 2.93 13.31
CA PHE A 45 -9.99 2.12 12.23
C PHE A 45 -9.30 2.32 10.88
N GLU A 46 -8.35 3.26 10.77
CA GLU A 46 -7.53 3.47 9.58
C GLU A 46 -6.22 2.69 9.66
N SER A 47 -5.57 2.65 10.83
CA SER A 47 -4.21 2.10 10.96
C SER A 47 -4.09 0.61 10.67
N PHE A 48 -5.15 -0.18 10.91
CA PHE A 48 -5.14 -1.62 10.64
C PHE A 48 -5.05 -1.95 9.14
N THR A 49 -5.56 -1.06 8.30
CA THR A 49 -5.58 -1.24 6.84
C THR A 49 -4.34 -0.67 6.16
N THR A 50 -3.74 0.39 6.69
CA THR A 50 -2.64 1.08 6.00
C THR A 50 -1.31 0.35 6.16
N GLU A 51 -0.98 -0.16 7.36
CA GLU A 51 0.34 -0.78 7.61
C GLU A 51 0.55 -2.10 6.85
N SER A 52 -0.48 -2.93 6.76
CA SER A 52 -0.43 -4.21 6.05
C SER A 52 -0.36 -4.04 4.53
N VAL A 53 -1.10 -3.05 4.02
CA VAL A 53 -1.12 -2.67 2.61
C VAL A 53 0.21 -2.03 2.20
N ASP A 54 0.73 -1.08 2.99
CA ASP A 54 2.04 -0.45 2.76
C ASP A 54 3.18 -1.47 2.78
N PHE A 55 3.12 -2.44 3.71
CA PHE A 55 4.08 -3.54 3.77
C PHE A 55 4.02 -4.42 2.52
N ALA A 56 2.81 -4.84 2.09
CA ALA A 56 2.63 -5.68 0.90
C ALA A 56 3.07 -4.95 -0.39
N HIS A 57 2.77 -3.65 -0.51
CA HIS A 57 3.23 -2.82 -1.62
C HIS A 57 4.76 -2.69 -1.64
N GLY A 58 5.36 -2.42 -0.48
CA GLY A 58 6.81 -2.35 -0.34
C GLY A 58 7.49 -3.66 -0.74
N TYR A 59 6.94 -4.80 -0.31
CA TYR A 59 7.45 -6.12 -0.64
C TYR A 59 7.35 -6.42 -2.14
N LEU A 60 6.18 -6.22 -2.76
CA LEU A 60 5.98 -6.48 -4.19
C LEU A 60 6.89 -5.58 -5.04
N SER A 61 7.03 -4.30 -4.67
CA SER A 61 7.93 -3.37 -5.34
C SER A 61 9.39 -3.81 -5.27
N ALA A 62 9.85 -4.27 -4.10
CA ALA A 62 11.21 -4.78 -3.94
C ALA A 62 11.44 -6.05 -4.76
N TYR A 63 10.47 -6.97 -4.75
CA TYR A 63 10.52 -8.21 -5.51
C TYR A 63 10.61 -7.97 -7.02
N LEU A 64 9.75 -7.11 -7.58
CA LEU A 64 9.75 -6.80 -9.00
C LEU A 64 11.08 -6.17 -9.44
N ARG A 65 11.63 -5.24 -8.64
CA ARG A 65 12.95 -4.63 -8.92
C ARG A 65 14.08 -5.65 -8.90
N MET A 66 14.04 -6.59 -7.96
CA MET A 66 15.01 -7.68 -7.90
C MET A 66 14.94 -8.56 -9.16
N GLN A 67 13.73 -8.93 -9.60
CA GLN A 67 13.55 -9.71 -10.83
C GLN A 67 14.07 -8.97 -12.07
N THR A 68 13.76 -7.67 -12.19
CA THR A 68 14.30 -6.80 -13.24
C THR A 68 15.83 -6.86 -13.28
N ALA A 69 16.50 -6.74 -12.14
CA ALA A 69 17.96 -6.84 -12.06
C ALA A 69 18.48 -8.21 -12.52
N ILE A 70 17.84 -9.30 -12.09
CA ILE A 70 18.19 -10.67 -12.51
C ILE A 70 18.09 -10.81 -14.03
N TYR A 71 17.00 -10.33 -14.63
CA TYR A 71 16.80 -10.40 -16.08
C TYR A 71 17.81 -9.55 -16.85
N TYR A 72 18.15 -8.36 -16.36
CA TYR A 72 19.23 -7.55 -16.94
C TYR A 72 20.57 -8.29 -16.94
N HIS A 73 20.93 -8.93 -15.83
CA HIS A 73 22.16 -9.72 -15.75
C HIS A 73 22.14 -10.92 -16.71
N ALA A 74 21.04 -11.67 -16.72
CA ALA A 74 20.88 -12.81 -17.63
C ALA A 74 20.99 -12.40 -19.11
N ILE A 75 20.35 -11.30 -19.50
CA ILE A 75 20.46 -10.74 -20.86
C ILE A 75 21.90 -10.34 -21.15
N SER A 76 22.57 -9.64 -20.23
CA SER A 76 23.96 -9.21 -20.42
C SER A 76 24.90 -10.39 -20.66
N ASP A 77 24.74 -11.48 -19.91
CA ASP A 77 25.59 -12.66 -20.04
C ASP A 77 25.29 -13.44 -21.32
N LEU A 78 24.00 -13.60 -21.67
CA LEU A 78 23.59 -14.19 -22.94
C LEU A 78 24.05 -13.36 -24.16
N GLU A 79 24.09 -12.04 -24.06
CA GLU A 79 24.62 -11.18 -25.14
C GLU A 79 26.13 -11.35 -25.31
N LYS A 80 26.88 -11.59 -24.22
CA LYS A 80 28.31 -11.94 -24.32
C LYS A 80 28.49 -13.32 -24.93
N GLU A 81 27.63 -14.28 -24.57
CA GLU A 81 27.66 -15.64 -25.13
C GLU A 81 27.34 -15.62 -26.62
N TYR A 82 26.28 -14.92 -27.03
CA TYR A 82 25.90 -14.77 -28.43
C TYR A 82 27.05 -14.22 -29.30
N LYS A 83 27.81 -13.25 -28.77
CA LYS A 83 29.00 -12.71 -29.46
C LYS A 83 30.11 -13.74 -29.65
N LYS A 84 30.21 -14.73 -28.76
CA LYS A 84 31.22 -15.80 -28.82
C LYS A 84 30.75 -16.99 -29.66
N ASN A 85 29.50 -17.39 -29.47
CA ASN A 85 28.90 -18.56 -30.12
C ASN A 85 27.41 -18.29 -30.40
N PRO A 86 27.08 -17.73 -31.58
CA PRO A 86 25.69 -17.46 -31.93
C PRO A 86 24.97 -18.79 -32.22
N SER A 87 24.18 -19.27 -31.26
CA SER A 87 23.28 -20.42 -31.44
C SER A 87 21.80 -19.99 -31.40
N PRO A 88 20.90 -20.74 -32.07
CA PRO A 88 19.46 -20.52 -31.96
C PRO A 88 18.92 -20.59 -30.52
N GLU A 89 19.54 -21.41 -29.65
CA GLU A 89 19.11 -21.52 -28.25
C GLU A 89 19.38 -20.21 -27.48
N VAL A 90 20.56 -19.63 -27.68
CA VAL A 90 20.93 -18.34 -27.06
C VAL A 90 20.00 -17.22 -27.52
N VAL A 91 19.64 -17.21 -28.81
CA VAL A 91 18.67 -16.24 -29.36
C VAL A 91 17.28 -16.41 -28.74
N GLN A 92 16.83 -17.66 -28.55
CA GLN A 92 15.53 -17.95 -27.96
C GLN A 92 15.48 -17.51 -26.48
N GLU A 93 16.51 -17.81 -25.70
CA GLU A 93 16.60 -17.40 -24.29
C GLU A 93 16.74 -15.87 -24.16
N LEU A 94 17.50 -15.20 -25.02
CA LEU A 94 17.55 -13.73 -25.07
C LEU A 94 16.16 -13.13 -25.29
N LYS A 95 15.40 -13.68 -26.24
CA LYS A 95 14.03 -13.24 -26.50
C LYS A 95 13.13 -13.43 -25.28
N ARG A 96 13.24 -14.59 -24.62
CA ARG A 96 12.49 -14.92 -23.42
C ARG A 96 12.75 -13.91 -22.29
N TYR A 97 14.02 -13.66 -21.96
CA TYR A 97 14.35 -12.74 -20.87
C TYR A 97 14.00 -11.29 -21.19
N LYS A 98 14.08 -10.87 -22.47
CA LYS A 98 13.61 -9.53 -22.89
C LYS A 98 12.10 -9.37 -22.67
N VAL A 99 11.29 -10.38 -23.03
CA VAL A 99 9.85 -10.37 -22.77
C VAL A 99 9.55 -10.32 -21.26
N LEU A 100 10.26 -11.11 -20.45
CA LEU A 100 10.09 -11.09 -19.00
C LEU A 100 10.48 -9.74 -18.38
N LEU A 101 11.56 -9.12 -18.88
CA LEU A 101 11.99 -7.79 -18.45
C LEU A 101 10.92 -6.73 -18.76
N ASP A 102 10.41 -6.72 -19.99
CA ASP A 102 9.37 -5.78 -20.41
C ASP A 102 8.10 -5.94 -19.57
N GLU A 103 7.70 -7.18 -19.29
CA GLU A 103 6.54 -7.46 -18.42
C GLU A 103 6.77 -6.99 -16.98
N THR A 104 7.98 -7.17 -16.42
CA THR A 104 8.27 -6.64 -15.08
C THR A 104 8.21 -5.11 -15.03
N HIS A 105 8.68 -4.41 -16.07
CA HIS A 105 8.55 -2.95 -16.13
C HIS A 105 7.08 -2.53 -16.22
N ARG A 106 6.27 -3.22 -17.03
CA ARG A 106 4.83 -2.98 -17.13
C ARG A 106 4.13 -3.14 -15.78
N LEU A 107 4.47 -4.21 -15.04
CA LEU A 107 3.91 -4.47 -13.71
C LEU A 107 4.34 -3.41 -12.69
N ILE A 108 5.59 -2.93 -12.74
CA ILE A 108 6.07 -1.85 -11.87
C ILE A 108 5.31 -0.55 -12.16
N GLU A 109 5.12 -0.19 -13.43
CA GLU A 109 4.36 1.01 -13.80
C GLU A 109 2.90 0.92 -13.35
N GLN A 110 2.25 -0.22 -13.60
CA GLN A 110 0.89 -0.46 -13.13
C GLN A 110 0.79 -0.35 -11.61
N HIS A 111 1.71 -0.99 -10.88
CA HIS A 111 1.75 -0.96 -9.42
C HIS A 111 1.95 0.46 -8.88
N ASN A 112 2.87 1.25 -9.46
CA ASN A 112 3.10 2.63 -9.04
C ASN A 112 1.85 3.50 -9.25
N ASN A 113 1.13 3.30 -10.36
CA ASN A 113 -0.13 4.00 -10.63
C ASN A 113 -1.22 3.61 -9.63
N ASP A 114 -1.30 2.34 -9.25
CA ASP A 114 -2.25 1.86 -8.26
C ASP A 114 -1.91 2.41 -6.87
N VAL A 115 -0.64 2.41 -6.46
CA VAL A 115 -0.18 3.02 -5.19
C VAL A 115 -0.50 4.51 -5.13
N GLN A 116 -0.33 5.26 -6.21
CA GLN A 116 -0.76 6.66 -6.26
C GLN A 116 -2.26 6.85 -6.09
N ARG A 117 -3.08 5.88 -6.55
CA ARG A 117 -4.52 5.88 -6.28
C ARG A 117 -4.78 5.55 -4.80
N PHE A 118 -4.07 4.58 -4.22
CA PHE A 118 -4.24 4.15 -2.81
C PHE A 118 -3.91 5.22 -1.77
N ASN A 119 -3.08 6.21 -2.10
CA ASN A 119 -2.66 7.27 -1.16
C ASN A 119 -3.74 8.35 -0.85
N GLY A 120 -4.98 8.13 -1.25
CA GLY A 120 -6.12 8.94 -0.84
C GLY A 120 -6.90 8.26 0.28
N ALA A 121 -7.22 9.00 1.35
CA ALA A 121 -8.16 8.62 2.41
C ALA A 121 -9.54 8.08 1.91
N GLN A 122 -9.80 8.16 0.60
CA GLN A 122 -10.98 7.64 -0.08
C GLN A 122 -10.97 6.12 -0.37
N ASN A 123 -9.87 5.39 -0.17
CA ASN A 123 -9.79 3.97 -0.57
C ASN A 123 -10.08 2.93 0.53
N LYS A 124 -10.46 3.37 1.74
CA LYS A 124 -10.86 2.47 2.83
C LYS A 124 -12.00 1.51 2.41
N GLU A 125 -13.02 2.01 1.71
CA GLU A 125 -14.14 1.18 1.24
C GLU A 125 -13.72 0.17 0.18
N LYS A 126 -12.78 0.54 -0.69
CA LYS A 126 -12.26 -0.33 -1.76
C LYS A 126 -11.35 -1.43 -1.21
N LEU A 127 -10.57 -1.14 -0.17
CA LEU A 127 -9.77 -2.13 0.54
C LEU A 127 -10.66 -3.13 1.30
N LEU A 128 -11.72 -2.64 1.95
CA LEU A 128 -12.70 -3.50 2.62
C LEU A 128 -13.44 -4.41 1.64
N SER A 129 -13.74 -3.98 0.41
CA SER A 129 -14.35 -4.86 -0.59
C SER A 129 -13.39 -5.97 -1.04
N TYR A 130 -12.12 -5.67 -1.29
CA TYR A 130 -11.15 -6.70 -1.70
C TYR A 130 -10.85 -7.74 -0.61
N ILE A 131 -10.81 -7.33 0.66
CA ILE A 131 -10.59 -8.25 1.78
C ILE A 131 -11.80 -9.18 1.97
N ASN A 132 -13.02 -8.67 1.83
CA ASN A 132 -14.24 -9.46 1.97
C ASN A 132 -14.53 -10.38 0.77
N GLU A 133 -13.83 -10.19 -0.35
CA GLU A 133 -13.95 -11.02 -1.57
C GLU A 133 -12.91 -12.16 -1.62
N LEU A 134 -11.96 -12.21 -0.68
CA LEU A 134 -11.04 -13.35 -0.58
C LEU A 134 -11.76 -14.55 0.05
N PRO A 135 -11.74 -15.73 -0.60
CA PRO A 135 -12.31 -16.93 0.01
C PRO A 135 -11.46 -17.37 1.22
N ASP A 136 -12.16 -17.80 2.27
CA ASP A 136 -11.60 -18.31 3.54
C ASP A 136 -10.52 -19.40 3.36
#